data_AF-A0A151S9M8-F1
#
_entry.id   AF-A0A151S9M8-F1
#
_cell.length_a   1.000
_cell.length_b   1.000
_cell.length_c   1.000
_cell.angle_alpha   90.00
_cell.angle_beta   90.00
_cell.angle_gamma   90.00
#
_symmetry.space_group_name_H-M   'P 1'
#
loop_
_entity.id
_entity.type
_entity.pdbx_description
1 polymer ?
#
loop_
_entity_poly.entity_id
_entity_poly.type
_entity_poly.pdbx_seq_one_letter_code
_entity_poly.pdbx_strand_id
1 'polypeptide(L)'
;MKQHEKEILKKEKVVSYLHSALTDDDFTSIMNLETTKQIWYELNKMYHGDKKMKIIKLLTLKREFEMLKMKESESVKEYTSK
;
A
#
# COMPACT_ATOMS: atom_id res chain seq x y z
N MET A 1 -20.27 -20.49 -26.13
CA MET A 1 -19.72 -21.29 -25.00
C MET A 1 -18.19 -21.27 -24.99
N LYS A 2 -17.48 -21.78 -26.00
CA LYS A 2 -15.99 -21.86 -26.02
C LYS A 2 -15.22 -20.56 -25.74
N GLN A 3 -15.71 -19.40 -26.20
CA GLN A 3 -15.06 -18.11 -25.93
C GLN A 3 -15.22 -17.67 -24.46
N HIS A 4 -16.37 -17.98 -23.85
CA HIS A 4 -16.67 -17.62 -22.47
C HIS A 4 -15.78 -18.40 -21.48
N GLU A 5 -15.60 -19.71 -21.71
CA GLU A 5 -14.70 -20.57 -20.93
C GLU A 5 -13.25 -20.09 -20.99
N LYS A 6 -12.77 -19.70 -22.19
CA LYS A 6 -11.41 -19.14 -22.35
C LYS A 6 -11.21 -17.86 -21.52
N GLU A 7 -12.22 -16.99 -21.47
CA GLU A 7 -12.12 -15.75 -20.68
C GLU A 7 -12.17 -16.01 -19.16
N ILE A 8 -12.89 -17.05 -18.71
CA ILE A 8 -12.85 -17.50 -17.30
C ILE A 8 -11.45 -18.01 -16.94
N LEU A 9 -10.88 -18.91 -17.74
CA LEU A 9 -9.53 -19.46 -17.54
C LEU A 9 -8.45 -18.38 -17.48
N LYS A 10 -8.57 -17.32 -18.30
CA LYS A 10 -7.66 -16.17 -18.25
C LYS A 10 -7.77 -15.43 -16.92
N LYS A 11 -8.97 -15.20 -16.41
CA LYS A 11 -9.19 -14.53 -15.11
C LYS A 11 -8.62 -15.35 -13.96
N GLU A 12 -8.87 -16.65 -13.94
CA GLU A 12 -8.33 -17.56 -12.92
C GLU A 12 -6.80 -17.56 -12.93
N LYS A 13 -6.17 -17.61 -14.10
CA LYS A 13 -4.69 -17.51 -14.22
C LYS A 13 -4.13 -16.23 -13.62
N VAL A 14 -4.79 -15.09 -13.84
CA VAL A 14 -4.35 -13.80 -13.27
C VAL A 14 -4.39 -13.84 -11.74
N VAL A 15 -5.44 -14.45 -11.17
CA VAL A 15 -5.56 -14.65 -9.72
C VAL A 15 -4.43 -15.54 -9.19
N SER A 16 -4.15 -16.68 -9.87
CA SER A 16 -3.04 -17.55 -9.48
C SER A 16 -1.69 -16.85 -9.53
N TYR A 17 -1.42 -16.04 -10.55
CA TYR A 17 -0.16 -15.27 -10.63
C TYR A 17 -0.03 -14.26 -9.50
N LEU A 18 -1.12 -13.54 -9.17
CA LEU A 18 -1.13 -12.60 -8.05
C LEU A 18 -0.82 -13.31 -6.73
N HIS A 19 -1.44 -14.46 -6.47
CA HIS A 19 -1.16 -15.23 -5.26
C HIS A 19 0.27 -15.77 -5.20
N SER A 20 0.83 -16.22 -6.32
CA SER A 20 2.21 -16.75 -6.36
C SER A 20 3.30 -15.71 -6.10
N ALA A 21 2.97 -14.42 -6.24
CA ALA A 21 3.92 -13.32 -6.06
C ALA A 21 3.94 -12.77 -4.63
N LEU A 22 3.10 -13.29 -3.73
CA LEU A 22 2.91 -12.78 -2.38
C LEU A 22 3.64 -13.65 -1.35
N THR A 23 3.94 -13.05 -0.21
CA THR A 23 4.35 -13.81 0.98
C THR A 23 3.17 -14.60 1.54
N ASP A 24 3.44 -15.63 2.35
CA ASP A 24 2.36 -16.43 2.98
C ASP A 24 1.44 -15.58 3.86
N ASP A 25 1.98 -14.57 4.55
CA ASP A 25 1.22 -13.62 5.38
C ASP A 25 0.31 -12.72 4.54
N ASP A 26 0.84 -12.17 3.44
CA ASP A 26 0.08 -11.34 2.50
C ASP A 26 -1.01 -12.14 1.80
N PHE A 27 -0.71 -13.39 1.41
CA PHE A 27 -1.67 -14.31 0.81
C PHE A 27 -2.83 -14.63 1.76
N THR A 28 -2.52 -14.99 3.01
CA THR A 28 -3.53 -15.31 4.04
C THR A 28 -4.49 -14.16 4.27
N SER A 29 -4.00 -12.91 4.15
CA SER A 29 -4.81 -11.71 4.33
C SER A 29 -5.82 -11.45 3.20
N ILE A 30 -5.63 -12.04 2.01
CA ILE A 30 -6.46 -11.76 0.82
C ILE A 30 -7.05 -13.03 0.17
N MET A 31 -6.79 -14.21 0.72
CA MET A 31 -7.21 -15.50 0.13
C MET A 31 -8.75 -15.68 0.05
N ASN A 32 -9.50 -14.87 0.79
CA ASN A 32 -10.97 -14.85 0.75
C ASN A 32 -11.55 -13.97 -0.39
N LEU A 33 -10.70 -13.30 -1.18
CA LEU A 33 -11.13 -12.41 -2.26
C LEU A 33 -11.19 -13.17 -3.60
N GLU A 34 -12.36 -13.14 -4.25
CA GLU A 34 -12.62 -13.96 -5.44
C GLU A 34 -12.29 -13.26 -6.75
N THR A 35 -12.33 -11.93 -6.78
CA THR A 35 -12.12 -11.16 -8.00
C THR A 35 -10.75 -10.50 -8.03
N THR A 36 -10.12 -10.50 -9.21
CA THR A 36 -8.87 -9.76 -9.46
C THR A 36 -8.95 -8.29 -9.01
N LYS A 37 -10.13 -7.67 -9.15
CA LYS A 37 -10.37 -6.28 -8.72
C LYS A 37 -10.29 -6.12 -7.20
N GLN A 38 -10.89 -7.04 -6.45
CA GLN A 38 -10.83 -7.03 -4.97
C GLN A 38 -9.39 -7.26 -4.50
N ILE A 39 -8.73 -8.28 -5.04
CA ILE A 39 -7.33 -8.60 -4.74
C ILE A 39 -6.43 -7.37 -5.00
N TRP A 40 -6.55 -6.76 -6.19
CA TRP A 40 -5.78 -5.56 -6.55
C TRP A 40 -6.04 -4.37 -5.63
N TYR A 41 -7.30 -4.17 -5.21
CA TYR A 41 -7.67 -3.08 -4.31
C TYR A 41 -7.09 -3.29 -2.91
N GLU A 42 -7.19 -4.51 -2.36
CA GLU A 42 -6.68 -4.79 -1.02
C GLU A 42 -5.15 -4.77 -0.98
N LEU A 43 -4.47 -5.28 -2.01
CA LEU A 43 -3.02 -5.13 -2.16
C LEU A 43 -2.61 -3.65 -2.15
N ASN A 44 -3.31 -2.79 -2.92
CA ASN A 44 -3.04 -1.36 -2.90
C ASN A 44 -3.25 -0.73 -1.51
N LYS A 45 -4.27 -1.18 -0.79
CA LYS A 45 -4.55 -0.70 0.57
C LYS A 45 -3.50 -1.18 1.58
N MET A 46 -3.04 -2.42 1.49
CA MET A 46 -2.01 -2.98 2.37
C MET A 46 -0.68 -2.23 2.23
N TYR A 47 -0.20 -2.04 1.00
CA TYR A 47 1.13 -1.43 0.79
C TYR A 47 1.11 0.10 0.77
N HIS A 48 0.09 0.72 0.19
CA HIS A 48 0.06 2.18 0.08
C HIS A 48 -0.80 2.85 1.16
N GLY A 49 -1.55 2.09 1.95
CA GLY A 49 -2.61 2.61 2.81
C GLY A 49 -3.81 3.09 1.98
N ASP A 50 -4.99 3.11 2.60
CA ASP A 50 -6.14 3.76 1.99
C ASP A 50 -5.97 5.29 1.94
N LYS A 51 -6.85 5.97 1.19
CA LYS A 51 -6.81 7.43 1.04
C LYS A 51 -6.85 8.15 2.39
N LYS A 52 -7.58 7.61 3.38
CA LYS A 52 -7.70 8.18 4.72
C LYS A 52 -6.38 8.10 5.47
N MET A 53 -5.71 6.94 5.46
CA MET A 53 -4.42 6.72 6.10
C MET A 53 -3.34 7.60 5.48
N LYS A 54 -3.36 7.79 4.15
CA LYS A 54 -2.46 8.72 3.47
C LYS A 54 -2.66 10.17 3.95
N ILE A 55 -3.91 10.61 4.09
CA ILE A 55 -4.25 11.94 4.61
C ILE A 55 -3.78 12.09 6.07
N ILE A 56 -4.04 11.09 6.92
CA ILE A 56 -3.61 11.11 8.33
C ILE A 56 -2.09 11.21 8.41
N LYS A 57 -1.35 10.36 7.68
CA LYS A 57 0.12 10.42 7.63
C LYS A 57 0.62 11.80 7.17
N LEU A 58 0.00 12.38 6.14
CA LEU A 58 0.36 13.72 5.66
C LEU A 58 0.13 14.80 6.72
N LEU A 59 -1.01 14.76 7.41
CA LEU A 59 -1.33 15.73 8.47
C LEU A 59 -0.36 15.60 9.65
N THR A 60 -0.01 14.37 10.04
CA THR A 60 1.00 14.11 11.07
C THR A 60 2.35 14.71 10.69
N LEU A 61 2.85 14.40 9.48
CA LEU A 61 4.12 14.94 8.97
C LEU A 61 4.10 16.47 8.90
N LYS A 62 2.99 17.08 8.47
CA LYS A 62 2.84 18.54 8.43
C LYS A 62 2.96 19.15 9.83
N ARG A 63 2.29 18.54 10.82
CA ARG A 63 2.35 18.99 12.21
C ARG A 63 3.76 18.83 12.79
N GLU A 64 4.41 17.70 12.54
CA GLU A 64 5.80 17.46 12.94
C GLU A 64 6.72 18.51 12.35
N PHE A 65 6.52 18.86 11.07
CA PHE A 65 7.27 19.92 10.38
C PHE A 65 6.99 21.31 10.95
N GLU A 66 5.75 21.65 11.27
CA GLU A 66 5.43 22.94 11.91
C GLU A 66 6.02 23.04 13.33
N MET A 67 6.18 21.91 14.01
CA MET A 67 6.80 21.83 15.34
C MET A 67 8.33 21.75 15.31
N LEU A 68 8.93 21.51 14.13
CA LEU A 68 10.37 21.51 13.95
C LEU A 68 10.90 22.93 14.15
N LYS A 69 11.71 23.11 15.20
CA LYS A 69 12.39 24.37 15.50
C LYS A 69 13.82 24.12 15.96
N MET A 70 14.71 25.02 15.58
CA MET A 70 16.09 25.06 16.07
C MET A 70 16.12 25.50 17.54
N LYS A 71 17.15 25.08 18.28
CA LYS A 71 17.47 25.69 19.58
C LYS A 71 18.18 27.03 19.36
N GLU A 72 18.06 27.96 20.31
CA GLU A 72 18.71 29.28 20.21
C GLU A 72 20.24 29.18 20.08
N SER A 73 20.85 28.17 20.70
CA SER A 73 22.29 27.92 20.67
C SER A 73 22.75 27.02 19.53
N GLU A 74 21.83 26.54 18.67
CA GLU A 74 22.13 25.58 17.61
C GLU A 74 22.41 26.32 16.30
N SER A 75 23.53 26.01 15.66
CA SER A 75 23.84 26.51 14.32
C SER A 75 23.01 25.77 13.25
N VAL A 76 22.78 26.41 12.10
CA VAL A 76 22.08 25.79 10.97
C VAL A 76 22.73 24.47 10.55
N LYS A 77 24.07 24.42 10.56
CA LYS A 77 24.83 23.22 10.21
C LYS A 77 24.57 22.07 11.19
N GLU A 78 24.51 22.37 12.49
CA GLU A 78 24.20 21.36 13.53
C GLU A 78 22.75 20.87 13.43
N TYR A 79 21.81 21.75 13.11
CA TYR A 79 20.41 21.40 12.93
C TYR A 79 20.16 20.50 11.71
N THR A 80 20.74 20.83 10.56
CA THR A 80 20.54 20.07 9.31
C THR A 80 21.31 18.75 9.24
N SER A 81 22.24 18.52 10.18
CA SER A 81 23.04 17.29 10.25
C SER A 81 22.49 16.26 11.26
N LYS A 82 21.38 16.57 11.94
CA LYS A 82 20.60 15.61 12.75
C LYS A 82 19.65 14.82 11.89
#